data_AF-A0A8H5LWI8-F1
#
_entry.id   AF-A0A8H5LWI8-F1
#
_cell.length_a   1.000
_cell.length_b   1.000
_cell.length_c   1.000
_cell.angle_alpha   90.00
_cell.angle_beta   90.00
_cell.angle_gamma   90.00
#
_symmetry.space_group_name_H-M   'P 1'
#
loop_
_entity.id
_entity.type
_entity.pdbx_description
1 polymer ?
#
loop_
_entity_poly.entity_id
_entity_poly.type
_entity_poly.pdbx_seq_one_letter_code
_entity_poly.pdbx_strand_id
1 'polypeptide(L)'
;MGSLTHSVQFNSVVQASRAAAKGVASYEPASSVSTVKFHMNRGLVPVGEHPPKIRTRANNTASDAINDEGLTKSPLKPAYGPQFSFIFFSTQTKMMKIAILVLSGIAVAYCQGSADTACSLLQSELGDNVSFPGSAAYAEAIAHFEPTSSQNSTCSVAPTSANEVATILKIVGREDIRAPFAVKGSGHANNVGHSSTVGVQIALSGFTDVSYDPEASTATFGPGLSFDEIYEYLEQFNVSVVGARAAGVGACWSCLGGGYSWITNQYGLAIDNIVSLDVVLPNGTFVTVTEAAHPDLMFGLRGGLNNFGIVTSFTVKAYPLSSVWGGIIVYNVDDSAGEDPVARAIADFSLNNEDKKSQLNAGFTITGGQSLWQVILFHDGPTIPDVFQPFLQIPNNSSNLVEGGSFTEFLSLLNVLGDTIPGGFYDVVPIVHYTEPLISAFKTQANLTYTQAISDNRSISTVLVNLELFHGMFQHSVPSAYPHSPCREVTPCNPWILFDDTSDFEYFQGALKDLSKVIQDKAIEEGESKADDLRYPNYALEGTPLELMYGESLPRLREIRAAVDPENVMGLTGGWKL
;
A
#
# COMPACT_ATOMS: atom_id res chain seq x y z
N MET A 1 -5.73 42.63 32.98
CA MET A 1 -6.90 41.81 32.58
C MET A 1 -6.39 40.80 31.58
N GLY A 2 -6.59 39.50 31.83
CA GLY A 2 -5.96 38.44 31.05
C GLY A 2 -6.67 38.17 29.72
N SER A 3 -5.91 37.79 28.70
CA SER A 3 -6.41 37.22 27.46
C SER A 3 -6.29 35.69 27.52
N LEU A 4 -7.36 34.98 27.22
CA LEU A 4 -7.42 33.51 27.23
C LEU A 4 -7.02 32.95 25.87
N THR A 5 -5.75 32.53 25.73
CA THR A 5 -5.35 31.63 24.65
C THR A 5 -5.86 30.22 24.94
N HIS A 6 -6.82 29.71 24.18
CA HIS A 6 -7.25 28.32 24.26
C HIS A 6 -6.22 27.43 23.54
N SER A 7 -5.34 26.80 24.31
CA SER A 7 -4.56 25.64 23.86
C SER A 7 -5.47 24.42 23.81
N VAL A 8 -5.75 23.90 22.61
CA VAL A 8 -6.53 22.67 22.45
C VAL A 8 -5.60 21.47 22.65
N GLN A 9 -5.59 20.89 23.85
CA GLN A 9 -4.99 19.58 24.10
C GLN A 9 -6.01 18.49 23.78
N PHE A 10 -5.68 17.58 22.87
CA PHE A 10 -6.40 16.32 22.68
C PHE A 10 -5.61 15.17 23.30
N ASN A 11 -6.29 14.33 24.10
CA ASN A 11 -5.68 13.19 24.78
C ASN A 11 -5.63 11.96 23.85
N SER A 12 -4.47 11.31 23.79
CA SER A 12 -4.24 10.05 23.05
C SER A 12 -4.94 8.86 23.72
N VAL A 13 -5.57 7.99 22.93
CA VAL A 13 -6.17 6.72 23.41
C VAL A 13 -5.55 5.47 22.75
N VAL A 14 -4.87 5.58 21.60
CA VAL A 14 -4.45 4.41 20.81
C VAL A 14 -3.15 3.75 21.32
N GLN A 15 -2.14 4.52 21.74
CA GLN A 15 -0.91 3.94 22.32
C GLN A 15 -1.17 3.13 23.61
N ALA A 16 -2.17 3.53 24.41
CA ALA A 16 -2.53 2.84 25.65
C ALA A 16 -2.96 1.38 25.43
N SER A 17 -3.61 1.08 24.29
CA SER A 17 -4.09 -0.27 23.95
C SER A 17 -2.95 -1.22 23.58
N ARG A 18 -1.90 -0.74 22.88
CA ARG A 18 -0.74 -1.56 22.52
C ARG A 18 0.20 -1.80 23.70
N ALA A 19 0.35 -0.83 24.61
CA ALA A 19 1.07 -1.00 25.86
C ALA A 19 0.40 -2.01 26.81
N ALA A 20 -0.94 -2.05 26.85
CA ALA A 20 -1.69 -2.99 27.70
C ALA A 20 -1.61 -4.47 27.26
N ALA A 21 -1.29 -4.73 25.99
CA ALA A 21 -1.16 -6.09 25.44
C ALA A 21 0.26 -6.69 25.59
N LYS A 22 1.31 -5.84 25.65
CA LYS A 22 2.69 -6.29 25.88
C LYS A 22 2.94 -6.38 27.40
N GLY A 23 2.83 -7.59 27.94
CA GLY A 23 3.09 -7.90 29.35
C GLY A 23 4.56 -7.74 29.76
N VAL A 24 5.05 -6.50 29.83
CA VAL A 24 6.40 -6.17 30.32
C VAL A 24 6.39 -6.22 31.84
N ALA A 25 6.98 -7.28 32.40
CA ALA A 25 7.03 -7.50 33.84
C ALA A 25 8.02 -6.54 34.52
N SER A 26 7.50 -5.55 35.25
CA SER A 26 8.28 -4.82 36.26
C SER A 26 8.54 -5.74 37.46
N TYR A 27 9.81 -5.86 37.82
CA TYR A 27 10.30 -6.81 38.83
C TYR A 27 10.43 -6.10 40.18
N GLU A 28 9.76 -6.58 41.25
CA GLU A 28 10.20 -6.49 42.67
C GLU A 28 9.26 -7.31 43.62
N PRO A 29 9.59 -7.54 44.92
CA PRO A 29 9.57 -8.90 45.48
C PRO A 29 8.35 -9.34 46.31
N ALA A 30 8.37 -10.62 46.70
CA ALA A 30 7.25 -11.42 47.19
C ALA A 30 6.83 -11.27 48.67
N SER A 31 5.55 -11.56 48.95
CA SER A 31 5.10 -12.10 50.25
C SER A 31 3.81 -12.96 50.19
N SER A 32 3.91 -14.18 50.74
CA SER A 32 2.87 -15.00 51.42
C SER A 32 1.53 -15.40 50.77
N VAL A 33 1.47 -16.66 50.30
CA VAL A 33 0.59 -17.78 50.78
C VAL A 33 -0.91 -17.53 51.06
N SER A 34 -1.78 -18.23 50.32
CA SER A 34 -2.72 -19.24 50.88
C SER A 34 -3.39 -20.10 49.78
N THR A 35 -3.95 -21.25 50.17
CA THR A 35 -4.26 -22.41 49.29
C THR A 35 -5.71 -22.89 49.46
N VAL A 36 -6.28 -23.68 48.52
CA VAL A 36 -7.05 -24.95 48.74
C VAL A 36 -8.22 -25.23 47.73
N LYS A 37 -7.99 -26.24 46.87
CA LYS A 37 -8.85 -27.36 46.38
C LYS A 37 -10.15 -27.20 45.55
N PHE A 38 -10.05 -27.69 44.30
CA PHE A 38 -10.70 -28.90 43.71
C PHE A 38 -12.18 -29.27 43.99
N HIS A 39 -12.89 -29.64 42.91
CA HIS A 39 -13.63 -30.93 42.82
C HIS A 39 -13.73 -31.49 41.39
N MET A 40 -13.79 -32.82 41.25
CA MET A 40 -13.98 -33.59 40.00
C MET A 40 -15.30 -34.37 40.02
N ASN A 41 -15.88 -34.66 38.84
CA ASN A 41 -16.50 -35.94 38.40
C ASN A 41 -17.37 -35.71 37.15
N ARG A 42 -17.73 -36.66 36.26
CA ARG A 42 -17.24 -37.96 35.75
C ARG A 42 -18.45 -38.60 35.01
N GLY A 43 -18.26 -39.16 33.81
CA GLY A 43 -19.14 -40.17 33.19
C GLY A 43 -20.27 -39.65 32.27
N LEU A 44 -20.81 -40.40 31.30
CA LEU A 44 -20.56 -41.80 30.84
C LEU A 44 -21.07 -42.00 29.38
N VAL A 45 -20.82 -43.20 28.80
CA VAL A 45 -21.06 -43.66 27.40
C VAL A 45 -21.51 -45.16 27.48
N PRO A 46 -21.97 -45.94 26.44
CA PRO A 46 -21.84 -45.79 24.96
C PRO A 46 -23.05 -46.28 24.08
N VAL A 47 -22.80 -46.54 22.78
CA VAL A 47 -23.57 -47.37 21.78
C VAL A 47 -24.82 -46.73 21.13
N GLY A 48 -25.20 -46.90 19.84
CA GLY A 48 -24.57 -47.51 18.63
C GLY A 48 -25.56 -47.75 17.46
N GLU A 49 -25.01 -48.13 16.28
CA GLU A 49 -25.60 -48.86 15.11
C GLU A 49 -26.00 -48.14 13.78
N HIS A 50 -25.92 -48.91 12.68
CA HIS A 50 -26.10 -48.64 11.24
C HIS A 50 -26.78 -49.88 10.59
N PRO A 51 -27.12 -49.94 9.27
CA PRO A 51 -27.87 -49.04 8.36
C PRO A 51 -29.08 -49.82 7.73
N PRO A 52 -29.70 -49.49 6.55
CA PRO A 52 -29.12 -49.85 5.23
C PRO A 52 -29.54 -48.99 4.00
N LYS A 53 -29.08 -49.41 2.79
CA LYS A 53 -29.20 -48.76 1.46
C LYS A 53 -30.46 -49.18 0.68
N ILE A 54 -30.90 -48.37 -0.30
CA ILE A 54 -31.61 -48.81 -1.54
C ILE A 54 -31.09 -48.05 -2.79
N ARG A 55 -31.07 -48.73 -3.95
CA ARG A 55 -30.75 -48.23 -5.32
C ARG A 55 -32.01 -48.23 -6.20
N THR A 56 -32.06 -47.39 -7.25
CA THR A 56 -32.60 -47.79 -8.57
C THR A 56 -32.05 -46.97 -9.76
N ARG A 57 -32.04 -47.58 -10.96
CA ARG A 57 -31.78 -47.02 -12.31
C ARG A 57 -33.03 -46.26 -12.84
N ALA A 58 -33.16 -45.70 -14.06
CA ALA A 58 -32.51 -45.88 -15.38
C ALA A 58 -32.86 -44.64 -16.28
N ASN A 59 -32.03 -44.12 -17.21
CA ASN A 59 -31.67 -44.54 -18.60
C ASN A 59 -32.28 -43.64 -19.71
N ASN A 60 -31.53 -43.52 -20.83
CA ASN A 60 -31.95 -43.23 -22.23
C ASN A 60 -32.41 -41.79 -22.60
N THR A 61 -32.21 -41.24 -23.81
CA THR A 61 -31.29 -41.47 -24.97
C THR A 61 -31.41 -40.27 -25.94
N ALA A 62 -30.30 -39.91 -26.64
CA ALA A 62 -30.13 -39.66 -28.11
C ALA A 62 -31.26 -39.03 -28.99
N SER A 63 -31.01 -38.37 -30.14
CA SER A 63 -29.79 -38.12 -30.97
C SER A 63 -30.02 -37.01 -32.04
N ASP A 64 -28.96 -36.67 -32.80
CA ASP A 64 -28.90 -36.15 -34.19
C ASP A 64 -29.47 -34.74 -34.54
N ALA A 65 -29.07 -34.03 -35.62
CA ALA A 65 -27.81 -33.76 -36.36
C ALA A 65 -28.15 -33.23 -37.79
N ILE A 66 -27.14 -32.71 -38.52
CA ILE A 66 -27.06 -32.44 -40.00
C ILE A 66 -27.37 -31.00 -40.49
N ASN A 67 -26.29 -30.32 -40.95
CA ASN A 67 -25.99 -29.59 -42.22
C ASN A 67 -27.11 -28.84 -43.01
N ASP A 68 -26.85 -27.85 -43.90
CA ASP A 68 -25.69 -27.65 -44.79
C ASP A 68 -25.52 -26.21 -45.36
N GLU A 69 -24.48 -26.02 -46.19
CA GLU A 69 -24.12 -24.92 -47.14
C GLU A 69 -25.24 -23.96 -47.66
N GLY A 70 -24.99 -22.74 -48.17
CA GLY A 70 -23.77 -22.01 -48.56
C GLY A 70 -24.06 -20.98 -49.69
N LEU A 71 -23.02 -20.28 -50.19
CA LEU A 71 -22.96 -19.40 -51.38
C LEU A 71 -23.36 -17.90 -51.34
N THR A 72 -22.66 -17.15 -52.19
CA THR A 72 -22.41 -15.69 -52.20
C THR A 72 -23.04 -14.95 -53.39
N LYS A 73 -23.26 -13.61 -53.29
CA LYS A 73 -22.99 -12.66 -54.41
C LYS A 73 -22.97 -11.16 -54.03
N SER A 74 -22.50 -10.36 -54.98
CA SER A 74 -21.90 -9.01 -54.90
C SER A 74 -22.91 -7.81 -54.99
N PRO A 75 -22.47 -6.54 -54.82
CA PRO A 75 -23.33 -5.46 -54.31
C PRO A 75 -23.93 -4.51 -55.36
N LEU A 76 -24.96 -3.76 -54.95
CA LEU A 76 -25.51 -2.58 -55.64
C LEU A 76 -25.82 -1.45 -54.64
N LYS A 77 -25.40 -0.22 -54.94
CA LYS A 77 -25.92 1.01 -54.28
C LYS A 77 -27.22 1.44 -54.99
N PRO A 78 -28.16 2.09 -54.27
CA PRO A 78 -28.57 3.43 -54.68
C PRO A 78 -28.80 4.40 -53.48
N ALA A 79 -29.45 5.54 -53.75
CA ALA A 79 -29.36 6.77 -52.96
C ALA A 79 -30.60 7.13 -52.09
N TYR A 80 -30.35 8.01 -51.11
CA TYR A 80 -31.24 8.94 -50.38
C TYR A 80 -32.76 8.69 -50.22
N GLY A 81 -33.15 8.34 -48.98
CA GLY A 81 -34.34 8.86 -48.25
C GLY A 81 -35.69 8.14 -48.43
N PRO A 82 -36.67 8.32 -47.50
CA PRO A 82 -36.66 9.08 -46.24
C PRO A 82 -36.76 8.18 -44.98
N GLN A 83 -36.99 8.80 -43.81
CA GLN A 83 -36.96 8.17 -42.48
C GLN A 83 -38.03 7.08 -42.24
N PHE A 84 -37.62 5.97 -41.63
CA PHE A 84 -38.48 5.10 -40.80
C PHE A 84 -37.73 4.69 -39.53
N SER A 85 -38.30 5.01 -38.37
CA SER A 85 -37.68 4.73 -37.06
C SER A 85 -37.74 3.24 -36.71
N PHE A 86 -36.58 2.57 -36.64
CA PHE A 86 -36.47 1.24 -36.05
C PHE A 86 -36.31 1.31 -34.53
N ILE A 87 -37.43 1.13 -33.81
CA ILE A 87 -37.42 0.89 -32.35
C ILE A 87 -36.97 -0.55 -32.11
N PHE A 88 -35.65 -0.82 -32.16
CA PHE A 88 -35.11 -2.16 -31.91
C PHE A 88 -33.79 -2.24 -31.10
N PHE A 89 -33.25 -1.12 -30.61
CA PHE A 89 -32.02 -1.08 -29.79
C PHE A 89 -32.21 -0.96 -28.27
N SER A 90 -33.46 -0.79 -27.79
CA SER A 90 -33.78 -0.59 -26.36
C SER A 90 -33.84 -1.91 -25.56
N THR A 91 -34.18 -3.02 -26.20
CA THR A 91 -34.35 -4.32 -25.54
C THR A 91 -33.02 -5.04 -25.30
N GLN A 92 -32.08 -5.01 -26.26
CA GLN A 92 -30.77 -5.64 -26.06
C GLN A 92 -29.96 -4.96 -24.94
N THR A 93 -29.95 -3.63 -24.88
CA THR A 93 -29.25 -2.90 -23.80
C THR A 93 -29.85 -3.15 -22.42
N LYS A 94 -31.17 -3.31 -22.30
CA LYS A 94 -31.81 -3.74 -21.04
C LYS A 94 -31.51 -5.20 -20.69
N MET A 95 -31.61 -6.13 -21.64
CA MET A 95 -31.29 -7.55 -21.38
C MET A 95 -29.81 -7.74 -21.02
N MET A 96 -28.90 -7.00 -21.66
CA MET A 96 -27.47 -7.05 -21.36
C MET A 96 -27.16 -6.46 -19.97
N LYS A 97 -27.79 -5.34 -19.56
CA LYS A 97 -27.67 -4.83 -18.19
C LYS A 97 -28.27 -5.77 -17.15
N ILE A 98 -29.40 -6.42 -17.43
CA ILE A 98 -30.02 -7.41 -16.53
C ILE A 98 -29.13 -8.67 -16.44
N ALA A 99 -28.56 -9.15 -17.54
CA ALA A 99 -27.63 -10.27 -17.53
C ALA A 99 -26.36 -9.95 -16.72
N ILE A 100 -25.79 -8.75 -16.86
CA ILE A 100 -24.65 -8.29 -16.05
C ILE A 100 -25.01 -8.21 -14.56
N LEU A 101 -26.19 -7.67 -14.21
CA LEU A 101 -26.68 -7.61 -12.83
C LEU A 101 -26.95 -9.00 -12.21
N VAL A 102 -27.48 -9.94 -12.99
CA VAL A 102 -27.69 -11.33 -12.52
C VAL A 102 -26.37 -12.09 -12.40
N LEU A 103 -25.44 -11.92 -13.34
CA LEU A 103 -24.11 -12.53 -13.27
C LEU A 103 -23.28 -11.98 -12.11
N SER A 104 -23.31 -10.67 -11.87
CA SER A 104 -22.67 -10.07 -10.68
C SER A 104 -23.32 -10.52 -9.38
N GLY A 105 -24.66 -10.61 -9.31
CA GLY A 105 -25.36 -11.15 -8.14
C GLY A 105 -25.01 -12.61 -7.83
N ILE A 106 -24.88 -13.45 -8.86
CA ILE A 106 -24.45 -14.86 -8.71
C ILE A 106 -22.97 -14.94 -8.31
N ALA A 107 -22.10 -14.12 -8.91
CA ALA A 107 -20.68 -14.08 -8.56
C ALA A 107 -20.46 -13.64 -7.09
N VAL A 108 -21.16 -12.60 -6.63
CA VAL A 108 -21.11 -12.13 -5.23
C VAL A 108 -21.60 -13.23 -4.27
N ALA A 109 -22.71 -13.90 -4.58
CA ALA A 109 -23.23 -14.99 -3.75
C ALA A 109 -22.27 -16.21 -3.69
N TYR A 110 -21.60 -16.53 -4.80
CA TYR A 110 -20.60 -17.60 -4.86
C TYR A 110 -19.33 -17.24 -4.08
N CYS A 111 -18.81 -16.01 -4.25
CA CYS A 111 -17.68 -15.50 -3.47
C CYS A 111 -17.97 -15.54 -1.96
N GLN A 112 -19.16 -15.14 -1.52
CA GLN A 112 -19.54 -15.20 -0.11
C GLN A 112 -19.50 -16.65 0.42
N GLY A 113 -20.13 -17.60 -0.28
CA GLY A 113 -20.13 -19.01 0.12
C GLY A 113 -18.73 -19.65 0.15
N SER A 114 -17.83 -19.24 -0.76
CA SER A 114 -16.42 -19.68 -0.73
C SER A 114 -15.67 -19.15 0.50
N ALA A 115 -15.84 -17.88 0.84
CA ALA A 115 -15.20 -17.25 1.98
C ALA A 115 -15.72 -17.83 3.30
N ASP A 116 -17.04 -18.02 3.44
CA ASP A 116 -17.66 -18.64 4.63
C ASP A 116 -17.11 -20.06 4.86
N THR A 117 -16.91 -20.83 3.79
CA THR A 117 -16.33 -22.18 3.82
C THR A 117 -14.85 -22.15 4.22
N ALA A 118 -14.06 -21.25 3.63
CA ALA A 118 -12.65 -21.07 3.97
C ALA A 118 -12.48 -20.66 5.45
N CYS A 119 -13.22 -19.65 5.90
CA CYS A 119 -13.20 -19.17 7.28
C CYS A 119 -13.57 -20.26 8.30
N SER A 120 -14.55 -21.12 7.98
CA SER A 120 -14.93 -22.25 8.82
C SER A 120 -13.81 -23.30 8.96
N LEU A 121 -13.09 -23.58 7.88
CA LEU A 121 -11.94 -24.50 7.90
C LEU A 121 -10.73 -23.89 8.60
N LEU A 122 -10.43 -22.62 8.34
CA LEU A 122 -9.37 -21.87 9.03
C LEU A 122 -9.61 -21.86 10.54
N GLN A 123 -10.85 -21.61 10.98
CA GLN A 123 -11.22 -21.64 12.39
C GLN A 123 -11.02 -23.02 13.03
N SER A 124 -11.19 -24.11 12.25
CA SER A 124 -10.97 -25.49 12.71
C SER A 124 -9.48 -25.86 12.79
N GLU A 125 -8.64 -25.33 11.89
CA GLU A 125 -7.21 -25.67 11.82
C GLU A 125 -6.33 -24.75 12.68
N LEU A 126 -6.71 -23.47 12.83
CA LEU A 126 -5.88 -22.42 13.42
C LEU A 126 -6.47 -21.81 14.71
N GLY A 127 -7.69 -22.20 15.10
CA GLY A 127 -8.28 -21.81 16.39
C GLY A 127 -8.36 -20.30 16.58
N ASP A 128 -7.88 -19.81 17.72
CA ASP A 128 -8.00 -18.41 18.16
C ASP A 128 -7.24 -17.41 17.26
N ASN A 129 -6.39 -17.89 16.33
CA ASN A 129 -5.77 -17.05 15.30
C ASN A 129 -6.76 -16.58 14.22
N VAL A 130 -8.01 -17.07 14.23
CA VAL A 130 -9.11 -16.60 13.36
C VAL A 130 -10.08 -15.74 14.16
N SER A 131 -10.50 -14.62 13.57
CA SER A 131 -11.39 -13.64 14.17
C SER A 131 -12.49 -13.20 13.20
N PHE A 132 -13.68 -12.96 13.73
CA PHE A 132 -14.89 -12.63 12.99
C PHE A 132 -15.44 -11.24 13.33
N PRO A 133 -16.31 -10.66 12.46
CA PRO A 133 -16.98 -9.38 12.72
C PRO A 133 -17.58 -9.27 14.13
N GLY A 134 -17.34 -8.13 14.78
CA GLY A 134 -17.77 -7.86 16.17
C GLY A 134 -16.70 -8.13 17.24
N SER A 135 -15.55 -8.72 16.88
CA SER A 135 -14.39 -8.82 17.77
C SER A 135 -13.40 -7.67 17.55
N ALA A 136 -12.65 -7.29 18.61
CA ALA A 136 -11.64 -6.23 18.52
C ALA A 136 -10.45 -6.63 17.63
N ALA A 137 -10.01 -7.89 17.72
CA ALA A 137 -8.95 -8.44 16.86
C ALA A 137 -9.32 -8.37 15.37
N TYR A 138 -10.56 -8.71 15.01
CA TYR A 138 -11.06 -8.52 13.65
C TYR A 138 -11.01 -7.05 13.21
N ALA A 139 -11.46 -6.12 14.06
CA ALA A 139 -11.47 -4.69 13.73
C ALA A 139 -10.06 -4.14 13.44
N GLU A 140 -9.05 -4.50 14.24
CA GLU A 140 -7.64 -4.14 13.98
C GLU A 140 -7.08 -4.85 12.73
N ALA A 141 -7.48 -6.10 12.50
CA ALA A 141 -7.02 -6.90 11.36
C ALA A 141 -7.56 -6.42 10.00
N ILE A 142 -8.69 -5.70 9.95
CA ILE A 142 -9.24 -5.10 8.70
C ILE A 142 -8.94 -3.61 8.53
N ALA A 143 -8.54 -2.90 9.60
CA ALA A 143 -8.27 -1.46 9.55
C ALA A 143 -7.02 -1.12 8.72
N HIS A 144 -7.10 -0.02 7.98
CA HIS A 144 -6.02 0.53 7.16
C HIS A 144 -5.72 1.98 7.57
N PHE A 145 -4.55 2.48 7.18
CA PHE A 145 -4.18 3.88 7.34
C PHE A 145 -5.13 4.81 6.58
N GLU A 146 -5.48 4.43 5.34
CA GLU A 146 -6.53 5.09 4.56
C GLU A 146 -7.88 4.40 4.81
N PRO A 147 -8.87 5.07 5.45
CA PRO A 147 -10.15 4.43 5.77
C PRO A 147 -10.93 3.96 4.54
N THR A 148 -10.80 4.69 3.44
CA THR A 148 -11.32 4.39 2.09
C THR A 148 -10.84 3.06 1.52
N SER A 149 -9.64 2.59 1.88
CA SER A 149 -9.09 1.34 1.36
C SER A 149 -9.55 0.11 2.15
N SER A 150 -10.16 0.30 3.33
CA SER A 150 -10.64 -0.79 4.19
C SER A 150 -11.88 -1.49 3.62
N GLN A 151 -11.99 -2.80 3.83
CA GLN A 151 -13.17 -3.60 3.45
C GLN A 151 -13.55 -4.57 4.58
N ASN A 152 -14.84 -4.93 4.64
CA ASN A 152 -15.36 -5.91 5.58
C ASN A 152 -15.21 -7.32 5.02
N SER A 153 -14.17 -8.03 5.48
CA SER A 153 -13.94 -9.46 5.22
C SER A 153 -14.95 -10.38 5.91
N THR A 154 -15.16 -11.59 5.42
CA THR A 154 -15.91 -12.64 6.13
C THR A 154 -15.24 -13.01 7.47
N CYS A 155 -13.92 -13.15 7.46
CA CYS A 155 -13.09 -13.34 8.64
C CYS A 155 -11.68 -12.80 8.39
N SER A 156 -10.97 -12.56 9.50
CA SER A 156 -9.55 -12.30 9.52
C SER A 156 -8.79 -13.46 10.14
N VAL A 157 -7.57 -13.72 9.67
CA VAL A 157 -6.64 -14.70 10.22
C VAL A 157 -5.28 -14.05 10.45
N ALA A 158 -4.72 -14.23 11.64
CA ALA A 158 -3.44 -13.67 12.06
C ALA A 158 -2.38 -14.77 12.25
N PRO A 159 -1.76 -15.28 11.16
CA PRO A 159 -0.74 -16.31 11.27
C PRO A 159 0.52 -15.81 11.99
N THR A 160 1.12 -16.70 12.75
CA THR A 160 2.34 -16.53 13.55
C THR A 160 3.52 -17.33 13.02
N SER A 161 3.31 -18.20 12.02
CA SER A 161 4.37 -18.99 11.39
C SER A 161 4.12 -19.28 9.91
N ALA A 162 5.19 -19.57 9.17
CA ALA A 162 5.11 -19.95 7.76
C ALA A 162 4.25 -21.21 7.51
N ASN A 163 4.16 -22.13 8.48
CA ASN A 163 3.29 -23.30 8.37
C ASN A 163 1.81 -22.91 8.40
N GLU A 164 1.41 -21.94 9.22
CA GLU A 164 0.03 -21.43 9.25
C GLU A 164 -0.30 -20.69 7.95
N VAL A 165 0.63 -19.88 7.42
CA VAL A 165 0.51 -19.25 6.10
C VAL A 165 0.34 -20.31 5.00
N ALA A 166 1.07 -21.42 5.05
CA ALA A 166 0.93 -22.53 4.11
C ALA A 166 -0.43 -23.24 4.23
N THR A 167 -0.96 -23.41 5.44
CA THR A 167 -2.32 -23.91 5.68
C THR A 167 -3.37 -22.96 5.11
N ILE A 168 -3.21 -21.65 5.30
CA ILE A 168 -4.12 -20.63 4.77
C ILE A 168 -4.16 -20.69 3.24
N LEU A 169 -3.02 -20.62 2.57
CA LEU A 169 -2.93 -20.66 1.11
C LEU A 169 -3.55 -21.94 0.52
N LYS A 170 -3.33 -23.10 1.15
CA LYS A 170 -3.94 -24.37 0.76
C LYS A 170 -5.46 -24.40 0.92
N ILE A 171 -6.01 -23.70 1.92
CA ILE A 171 -7.47 -23.63 2.14
C ILE A 171 -8.13 -22.65 1.18
N VAL A 172 -7.61 -21.43 1.03
CA VAL A 172 -8.21 -20.43 0.13
C VAL A 172 -8.05 -20.82 -1.34
N GLY A 173 -6.91 -21.44 -1.69
CA GLY A 173 -6.58 -21.87 -3.06
C GLY A 173 -7.30 -23.13 -3.55
N ARG A 174 -7.86 -23.94 -2.63
CA ARG A 174 -8.45 -25.27 -2.90
C ARG A 174 -9.49 -25.22 -4.02
N GLU A 175 -9.46 -26.18 -4.95
CA GLU A 175 -10.26 -26.18 -6.19
C GLU A 175 -11.78 -26.03 -5.96
N ASP A 176 -12.32 -26.59 -4.88
CA ASP A 176 -13.74 -26.54 -4.50
C ASP A 176 -14.11 -25.35 -3.61
N ILE A 177 -13.12 -24.54 -3.19
CA ILE A 177 -13.32 -23.33 -2.38
C ILE A 177 -13.04 -22.08 -3.21
N ARG A 178 -11.77 -21.85 -3.61
CA ARG A 178 -11.33 -20.67 -4.37
C ARG A 178 -11.73 -19.32 -3.72
N ALA A 179 -11.53 -19.20 -2.41
CA ALA A 179 -11.94 -18.02 -1.65
C ALA A 179 -11.07 -16.78 -1.96
N PRO A 180 -11.67 -15.62 -2.25
CA PRO A 180 -10.95 -14.35 -2.32
C PRO A 180 -10.23 -14.05 -1.00
N PHE A 181 -9.03 -13.46 -1.05
CA PHE A 181 -8.28 -13.10 0.15
C PHE A 181 -7.47 -11.82 -0.02
N ALA A 182 -6.98 -11.24 1.08
CA ALA A 182 -5.99 -10.16 1.03
C ALA A 182 -4.90 -10.36 2.07
N VAL A 183 -3.76 -9.72 1.85
CA VAL A 183 -2.58 -9.81 2.72
C VAL A 183 -2.23 -8.42 3.21
N LYS A 184 -2.24 -8.21 4.54
CA LYS A 184 -1.97 -6.93 5.18
C LYS A 184 -0.76 -7.05 6.11
N GLY A 185 0.24 -6.20 5.89
CA GLY A 185 1.23 -5.84 6.91
C GLY A 185 0.63 -4.81 7.87
N SER A 186 1.17 -3.59 7.91
CA SER A 186 0.57 -2.51 8.72
C SER A 186 -0.72 -1.91 8.12
N GLY A 187 -0.91 -1.94 6.81
CA GLY A 187 -2.15 -1.49 6.14
C GLY A 187 -2.10 -0.11 5.48
N HIS A 188 -0.96 0.28 4.91
CA HIS A 188 -0.79 1.58 4.21
C HIS A 188 -1.14 1.58 2.71
N ALA A 189 -1.68 0.50 2.14
CA ALA A 189 -2.15 0.54 0.75
C ALA A 189 -3.41 1.43 0.64
N ASN A 190 -3.40 2.35 -0.31
CA ASN A 190 -4.48 3.30 -0.61
C ASN A 190 -5.61 2.71 -1.47
N ASN A 191 -5.28 1.80 -2.40
CA ASN A 191 -6.25 1.23 -3.32
C ASN A 191 -7.09 0.14 -2.64
N VAL A 192 -8.41 0.19 -2.85
CA VAL A 192 -9.37 -0.82 -2.39
C VAL A 192 -8.98 -2.19 -2.96
N GLY A 193 -9.08 -3.25 -2.16
CA GLY A 193 -8.78 -4.61 -2.60
C GLY A 193 -7.28 -4.97 -2.65
N HIS A 194 -6.35 -4.03 -2.46
CA HIS A 194 -4.91 -4.32 -2.50
C HIS A 194 -4.43 -5.12 -1.28
N SER A 195 -4.68 -4.59 -0.09
CA SER A 195 -4.46 -5.28 1.20
C SER A 195 -5.75 -5.54 1.99
N SER A 196 -6.90 -5.18 1.42
CA SER A 196 -8.25 -5.41 1.95
C SER A 196 -9.05 -6.39 1.09
N THR A 197 -10.09 -7.01 1.65
CA THR A 197 -10.98 -7.91 0.89
C THR A 197 -12.36 -8.03 1.54
N VAL A 198 -13.33 -8.55 0.78
CA VAL A 198 -14.59 -9.08 1.32
C VAL A 198 -14.52 -10.56 1.71
N GLY A 199 -13.44 -11.26 1.33
CA GLY A 199 -13.22 -12.68 1.63
C GLY A 199 -12.44 -12.94 2.92
N VAL A 200 -11.26 -13.58 2.82
CA VAL A 200 -10.38 -13.87 3.97
C VAL A 200 -9.29 -12.81 4.13
N GLN A 201 -9.29 -12.06 5.22
CA GLN A 201 -8.23 -11.08 5.52
C GLN A 201 -7.05 -11.76 6.23
N ILE A 202 -5.90 -11.88 5.58
CA ILE A 202 -4.66 -12.39 6.19
C ILE A 202 -3.89 -11.20 6.76
N ALA A 203 -3.80 -11.10 8.09
CA ALA A 203 -3.07 -10.06 8.79
C ALA A 203 -1.72 -10.61 9.29
N LEU A 204 -0.61 -10.11 8.77
CA LEU A 204 0.73 -10.59 9.11
C LEU A 204 1.27 -10.06 10.45
N SER A 205 0.40 -9.49 11.29
CA SER A 205 0.73 -8.90 12.60
C SER A 205 1.30 -9.88 13.63
N GLY A 206 1.23 -11.20 13.38
CA GLY A 206 1.92 -12.21 14.18
C GLY A 206 3.45 -12.24 13.96
N PHE A 207 3.94 -11.80 12.80
CA PHE A 207 5.36 -11.82 12.46
C PHE A 207 6.07 -10.54 12.92
N THR A 208 6.48 -10.53 14.19
CA THR A 208 7.05 -9.36 14.88
C THR A 208 8.51 -9.51 15.30
N ASP A 209 9.17 -10.59 14.88
CA ASP A 209 10.61 -10.79 15.14
C ASP A 209 11.46 -9.76 14.40
N VAL A 210 12.52 -9.28 15.06
CA VAL A 210 13.56 -8.40 14.49
C VAL A 210 14.92 -8.72 15.11
N SER A 211 15.97 -8.69 14.30
CA SER A 211 17.36 -8.97 14.70
C SER A 211 18.37 -8.26 13.81
N TYR A 212 19.59 -8.08 14.32
CA TYR A 212 20.72 -7.50 13.60
C TYR A 212 21.95 -8.40 13.70
N ASP A 213 22.59 -8.67 12.56
CA ASP A 213 23.87 -9.35 12.45
C ASP A 213 24.97 -8.32 12.12
N PRO A 214 25.88 -8.01 13.06
CA PRO A 214 26.98 -7.08 12.85
C PRO A 214 28.12 -7.65 12.00
N GLU A 215 28.28 -8.98 11.89
CA GLU A 215 29.30 -9.60 11.04
C GLU A 215 28.89 -9.56 9.57
N ALA A 216 27.61 -9.85 9.29
CA ALA A 216 27.03 -9.75 7.95
C ALA A 216 26.62 -8.31 7.56
N SER A 217 26.47 -7.41 8.54
CA SER A 217 25.87 -6.07 8.37
C SER A 217 24.46 -6.15 7.76
N THR A 218 23.62 -7.04 8.29
CA THR A 218 22.25 -7.26 7.84
C THR A 218 21.26 -7.23 8.99
N ALA A 219 20.06 -6.72 8.74
CA ALA A 219 18.92 -6.84 9.64
C ALA A 219 17.92 -7.86 9.08
N THR A 220 17.33 -8.68 9.96
CA THR A 220 16.27 -9.62 9.62
C THR A 220 15.01 -9.28 10.40
N PHE A 221 13.87 -9.10 9.73
CA PHE A 221 12.60 -8.70 10.34
C PHE A 221 11.36 -9.32 9.70
N GLY A 222 10.31 -9.48 10.51
CA GLY A 222 9.01 -9.98 10.08
C GLY A 222 8.16 -8.95 9.30
N PRO A 223 7.29 -9.39 8.37
CA PRO A 223 6.37 -8.53 7.60
C PRO A 223 5.32 -7.76 8.41
N GLY A 224 5.11 -8.13 9.68
CA GLY A 224 4.12 -7.51 10.56
C GLY A 224 4.56 -6.18 11.17
N LEU A 225 5.86 -5.90 11.17
CA LEU A 225 6.43 -4.69 11.78
C LEU A 225 6.23 -3.45 10.91
N SER A 226 6.01 -2.33 11.59
CA SER A 226 6.22 -0.99 11.05
C SER A 226 7.72 -0.67 10.95
N PHE A 227 8.09 0.27 10.09
CA PHE A 227 9.48 0.73 10.03
C PHE A 227 9.93 1.46 11.29
N ASP A 228 9.03 2.11 12.02
CA ASP A 228 9.36 2.75 13.30
C ASP A 228 9.87 1.72 14.31
N GLU A 229 9.18 0.57 14.44
CA GLU A 229 9.60 -0.54 15.32
C GLU A 229 10.94 -1.16 14.87
N ILE A 230 11.20 -1.23 13.56
CA ILE A 230 12.47 -1.73 13.02
C ILE A 230 13.60 -0.73 13.31
N TYR A 231 13.38 0.57 13.09
CA TYR A 231 14.37 1.62 13.34
C TYR A 231 14.66 1.76 14.85
N GLU A 232 13.64 1.71 15.71
CA GLU A 232 13.79 1.71 17.18
C GLU A 232 14.67 0.54 17.66
N TYR A 233 14.45 -0.67 17.11
CA TYR A 233 15.32 -1.81 17.42
C TYR A 233 16.75 -1.63 16.93
N LEU A 234 16.96 -1.07 15.74
CA LEU A 234 18.29 -0.95 15.13
C LEU A 234 19.13 0.22 15.70
N GLU A 235 18.47 1.25 16.24
CA GLU A 235 19.13 2.44 16.79
C GLU A 235 20.14 2.10 17.89
N GLN A 236 19.87 1.09 18.73
CA GLN A 236 20.80 0.63 19.77
C GLN A 236 22.16 0.14 19.24
N PHE A 237 22.23 -0.18 17.94
CA PHE A 237 23.44 -0.61 17.24
C PHE A 237 24.06 0.51 16.36
N ASN A 238 23.48 1.72 16.34
CA ASN A 238 23.86 2.84 15.47
C ASN A 238 23.77 2.51 13.96
N VAL A 239 22.80 1.69 13.58
CA VAL A 239 22.52 1.35 12.18
C VAL A 239 21.06 1.58 11.84
N SER A 240 20.76 1.68 10.55
CA SER A 240 19.42 1.70 10.00
C SER A 240 19.36 0.88 8.70
N VAL A 241 18.18 0.74 8.12
CA VAL A 241 17.94 0.05 6.85
C VAL A 241 17.26 0.97 5.85
N VAL A 242 17.38 0.68 4.56
CA VAL A 242 16.59 1.36 3.53
C VAL A 242 15.13 0.89 3.63
N GLY A 243 14.35 1.56 4.48
CA GLY A 243 12.95 1.28 4.73
C GLY A 243 11.99 2.32 4.14
N ALA A 244 11.02 2.75 4.95
CA ALA A 244 10.09 3.84 4.65
C ALA A 244 10.48 5.17 5.32
N ARG A 245 9.95 6.30 4.84
CA ARG A 245 10.13 7.65 5.42
C ARG A 245 9.08 8.08 6.43
N ALA A 246 7.86 7.54 6.32
CA ALA A 246 6.71 7.94 7.13
C ALA A 246 6.38 6.88 8.20
N ALA A 247 5.93 7.34 9.35
CA ALA A 247 5.53 6.49 10.47
C ALA A 247 4.36 5.56 10.11
N GLY A 248 4.26 4.43 10.79
CA GLY A 248 3.27 3.37 10.59
C GLY A 248 3.47 2.50 9.32
N VAL A 249 4.25 2.96 8.34
CA VAL A 249 4.46 2.23 7.08
C VAL A 249 5.15 0.90 7.35
N GLY A 250 4.56 -0.19 6.88
CA GLY A 250 4.98 -1.56 7.16
C GLY A 250 6.03 -2.09 6.19
N ALA A 251 6.86 -3.00 6.70
CA ALA A 251 7.91 -3.68 5.94
C ALA A 251 7.41 -4.27 4.61
N CYS A 252 6.33 -5.07 4.66
CA CYS A 252 5.95 -5.97 3.56
C CYS A 252 5.65 -5.24 2.23
N TRP A 253 4.68 -4.32 2.21
CA TRP A 253 4.27 -3.64 0.97
C TRP A 253 5.37 -2.68 0.46
N SER A 254 6.01 -1.94 1.37
CA SER A 254 7.10 -1.02 1.03
C SER A 254 8.26 -1.75 0.34
N CYS A 255 8.82 -2.79 0.98
CA CYS A 255 9.95 -3.56 0.46
C CYS A 255 9.64 -4.33 -0.83
N LEU A 256 8.39 -4.72 -1.09
CA LEU A 256 8.04 -5.51 -2.27
C LEU A 256 7.57 -4.68 -3.47
N GLY A 257 7.36 -3.37 -3.31
CA GLY A 257 7.04 -2.43 -4.41
C GLY A 257 8.15 -1.45 -4.77
N GLY A 258 9.22 -1.37 -3.96
CA GLY A 258 10.43 -0.58 -4.22
C GLY A 258 11.03 -0.04 -2.92
N GLY A 259 10.29 0.83 -2.23
CA GLY A 259 10.60 1.34 -0.90
C GLY A 259 11.53 2.56 -0.92
N TYR A 260 11.07 3.67 -0.33
CA TYR A 260 11.80 4.94 -0.23
C TYR A 260 12.09 5.31 1.22
N SER A 261 13.37 5.47 1.55
CA SER A 261 13.87 5.86 2.88
C SER A 261 14.51 7.26 2.85
N TRP A 262 14.87 7.77 4.03
CA TRP A 262 15.66 8.99 4.22
C TRP A 262 17.14 8.84 3.82
N ILE A 263 17.60 7.60 3.63
CA ILE A 263 18.97 7.28 3.18
C ILE A 263 19.01 6.70 1.75
N THR A 264 17.92 6.82 0.98
CA THR A 264 17.81 6.25 -0.38
C THR A 264 18.82 6.85 -1.37
N ASN A 265 19.12 8.15 -1.28
CA ASN A 265 20.13 8.80 -2.13
C ASN A 265 21.54 8.18 -1.97
N GLN A 266 21.81 7.54 -0.82
CA GLN A 266 23.11 6.92 -0.49
C GLN A 266 23.17 5.42 -0.81
N TYR A 267 22.04 4.70 -0.78
CA TYR A 267 22.01 3.24 -0.76
C TYR A 267 20.95 2.58 -1.68
N GLY A 268 20.20 3.35 -2.46
CA GLY A 268 19.16 2.85 -3.37
C GLY A 268 17.78 2.71 -2.75
N LEU A 269 16.94 1.92 -3.39
CA LEU A 269 15.60 1.56 -2.92
C LEU A 269 15.66 0.39 -1.93
N ALA A 270 14.58 0.14 -1.17
CA ALA A 270 14.53 -1.02 -0.27
C ALA A 270 14.75 -2.35 -1.03
N ILE A 271 14.23 -2.46 -2.27
CA ILE A 271 14.43 -3.63 -3.15
C ILE A 271 15.90 -3.94 -3.48
N ASP A 272 16.76 -2.92 -3.61
CA ASP A 272 18.21 -3.08 -3.90
C ASP A 272 19.00 -3.63 -2.70
N ASN A 273 18.37 -3.56 -1.53
CA ASN A 273 18.96 -3.90 -0.25
C ASN A 273 18.50 -5.26 0.28
N ILE A 274 17.55 -5.92 -0.39
CA ILE A 274 17.11 -7.28 -0.08
C ILE A 274 18.23 -8.28 -0.35
N VAL A 275 18.64 -9.01 0.69
CA VAL A 275 19.62 -10.11 0.65
C VAL A 275 18.90 -11.45 0.51
N SER A 276 17.87 -11.69 1.32
CA SER A 276 17.03 -12.88 1.23
C SER A 276 15.60 -12.61 1.70
N LEU A 277 14.66 -13.43 1.21
CA LEU A 277 13.26 -13.41 1.62
C LEU A 277 12.81 -14.84 1.95
N ASP A 278 12.17 -15.04 3.09
CA ASP A 278 11.48 -16.31 3.35
C ASP A 278 10.04 -16.23 2.86
N VAL A 279 9.65 -17.12 1.95
CA VAL A 279 8.41 -17.03 1.19
C VAL A 279 7.65 -18.33 1.25
N VAL A 280 6.34 -18.22 1.53
CA VAL A 280 5.41 -19.33 1.34
C VAL A 280 4.77 -19.18 -0.04
N LEU A 281 5.10 -20.10 -0.93
CA LEU A 281 4.57 -20.20 -2.27
C LEU A 281 3.08 -20.59 -2.26
N PRO A 282 2.34 -20.39 -3.35
CA PRO A 282 0.87 -20.50 -3.35
C PRO A 282 0.36 -21.93 -3.13
N ASN A 283 1.17 -22.94 -3.45
CA ASN A 283 0.93 -24.34 -3.09
C ASN A 283 1.25 -24.69 -1.62
N GLY A 284 1.62 -23.69 -0.80
CA GLY A 284 2.04 -23.82 0.59
C GLY A 284 3.41 -24.48 0.79
N THR A 285 4.34 -24.33 -0.16
CA THR A 285 5.76 -24.69 -0.01
C THR A 285 6.54 -23.50 0.53
N PHE A 286 7.34 -23.70 1.57
CA PHE A 286 8.27 -22.69 2.08
C PHE A 286 9.59 -22.71 1.29
N VAL A 287 10.11 -21.54 0.92
CA VAL A 287 11.41 -21.36 0.27
C VAL A 287 12.12 -20.11 0.81
N THR A 288 13.44 -20.20 0.98
CA THR A 288 14.30 -19.03 1.24
C THR A 288 14.87 -18.53 -0.09
N VAL A 289 14.32 -17.43 -0.58
CA VAL A 289 14.67 -16.79 -1.85
C VAL A 289 15.95 -15.98 -1.69
N THR A 290 16.96 -16.32 -2.51
CA THR A 290 18.21 -15.57 -2.68
C THR A 290 18.51 -15.46 -4.18
N GLU A 291 19.38 -14.53 -4.58
CA GLU A 291 19.88 -14.47 -5.96
C GLU A 291 20.55 -15.78 -6.42
N ALA A 292 21.15 -16.54 -5.50
CA ALA A 292 21.82 -17.81 -5.81
C ALA A 292 20.86 -19.00 -5.91
N ALA A 293 19.80 -19.05 -5.08
CA ALA A 293 18.90 -20.19 -5.00
C ALA A 293 17.65 -20.06 -5.90
N HIS A 294 17.14 -18.84 -6.07
CA HIS A 294 15.88 -18.55 -6.76
C HIS A 294 15.93 -17.19 -7.51
N PRO A 295 16.86 -16.98 -8.46
CA PRO A 295 17.11 -15.67 -9.09
C PRO A 295 15.88 -15.05 -9.76
N ASP A 296 15.07 -15.84 -10.46
CA ASP A 296 13.86 -15.33 -11.13
C ASP A 296 12.77 -14.90 -10.13
N LEU A 297 12.61 -15.63 -9.02
CA LEU A 297 11.66 -15.26 -7.97
C LEU A 297 12.18 -14.06 -7.16
N MET A 298 13.49 -13.94 -6.94
CA MET A 298 14.11 -12.74 -6.34
C MET A 298 13.85 -11.50 -7.21
N PHE A 299 14.04 -11.62 -8.54
CA PHE A 299 13.68 -10.57 -9.49
C PHE A 299 12.20 -10.19 -9.37
N GLY A 300 11.29 -11.17 -9.34
CA GLY A 300 9.86 -10.95 -9.21
C GLY A 300 9.46 -10.23 -7.91
N LEU A 301 10.01 -10.65 -6.77
CA LEU A 301 9.68 -10.08 -5.46
C LEU A 301 10.25 -8.67 -5.26
N ARG A 302 11.31 -8.30 -5.97
CA ARG A 302 11.84 -6.92 -6.01
C ARG A 302 10.98 -6.00 -6.88
N GLY A 303 9.79 -5.64 -6.39
CA GLY A 303 8.90 -4.66 -7.03
C GLY A 303 7.57 -5.23 -7.55
N GLY A 304 7.42 -6.56 -7.66
CA GLY A 304 6.22 -7.22 -8.17
C GLY A 304 5.16 -7.57 -7.11
N LEU A 305 5.35 -7.10 -5.87
CA LEU A 305 4.35 -7.13 -4.80
C LEU A 305 3.78 -8.54 -4.52
N ASN A 306 2.49 -8.67 -4.27
CA ASN A 306 1.82 -9.87 -3.74
C ASN A 306 1.52 -10.96 -4.79
N ASN A 307 2.23 -11.00 -5.91
CA ASN A 307 1.90 -11.90 -7.03
C ASN A 307 2.46 -13.33 -6.92
N PHE A 308 3.48 -13.57 -6.08
CA PHE A 308 4.29 -14.80 -6.14
C PHE A 308 4.20 -15.70 -4.90
N GLY A 309 3.57 -15.22 -3.84
CA GLY A 309 3.47 -15.89 -2.54
C GLY A 309 3.32 -14.89 -1.40
N ILE A 310 3.45 -15.36 -0.16
CA ILE A 310 3.42 -14.53 1.04
C ILE A 310 4.82 -14.55 1.67
N VAL A 311 5.45 -13.37 1.77
CA VAL A 311 6.73 -13.20 2.45
C VAL A 311 6.51 -13.22 3.97
N THR A 312 7.34 -13.98 4.67
CA THR A 312 7.28 -14.23 6.13
C THR A 312 8.51 -13.75 6.88
N SER A 313 9.62 -13.47 6.19
CA SER A 313 10.81 -12.81 6.74
C SER A 313 11.54 -12.04 5.64
N PHE A 314 12.07 -10.87 5.99
CA PHE A 314 12.97 -10.07 5.15
C PHE A 314 14.36 -10.06 5.79
N THR A 315 15.41 -10.34 5.03
CA THR A 315 16.79 -10.01 5.42
C THR A 315 17.35 -8.98 4.45
N VAL A 316 17.79 -7.85 4.97
CA VAL A 316 18.25 -6.69 4.20
C VAL A 316 19.59 -6.16 4.70
N LYS A 317 20.33 -5.46 3.85
CA LYS A 317 21.54 -4.72 4.24
C LYS A 317 21.20 -3.63 5.25
N ALA A 318 22.02 -3.51 6.29
CA ALA A 318 21.97 -2.43 7.26
C ALA A 318 23.20 -1.52 7.12
N TYR A 319 23.02 -0.23 7.37
CA TYR A 319 24.02 0.82 7.15
C TYR A 319 24.21 1.66 8.42
N PRO A 320 25.42 2.14 8.71
CA PRO A 320 25.65 3.05 9.84
C PRO A 320 24.77 4.31 9.72
N LEU A 321 24.07 4.64 10.80
CA LEU A 321 23.28 5.86 10.96
C LEU A 321 23.18 6.15 12.46
N SER A 322 24.00 7.07 12.96
CA SER A 322 24.15 7.33 14.40
C SER A 322 23.55 8.65 14.88
N SER A 323 23.58 9.68 14.03
CA SER A 323 23.17 11.03 14.39
C SER A 323 22.77 11.80 13.15
N VAL A 324 21.64 12.49 13.22
CA VAL A 324 21.02 13.17 12.07
C VAL A 324 20.73 14.63 12.39
N TRP A 325 20.58 15.42 11.34
CA TRP A 325 20.07 16.78 11.40
C TRP A 325 18.80 16.87 10.55
N GLY A 326 17.78 17.59 11.02
CA GLY A 326 16.59 17.81 10.22
C GLY A 326 15.33 18.02 11.02
N GLY A 327 14.20 17.92 10.34
CA GLY A 327 12.86 18.00 10.91
C GLY A 327 11.92 18.67 9.91
N ILE A 328 10.88 19.34 10.42
CA ILE A 328 9.86 19.97 9.58
C ILE A 328 9.78 21.49 9.79
N ILE A 329 9.57 22.23 8.71
CA ILE A 329 9.29 23.66 8.69
C ILE A 329 7.96 23.89 7.97
N VAL A 330 7.09 24.74 8.54
CA VAL A 330 5.79 25.10 7.97
C VAL A 330 5.80 26.57 7.57
N TYR A 331 5.50 26.87 6.32
CA TYR A 331 5.44 28.22 5.77
C TYR A 331 4.02 28.56 5.34
N ASN A 332 3.61 29.80 5.59
CA ASN A 332 2.38 30.35 5.01
C ASN A 332 2.63 30.71 3.55
N VAL A 333 1.63 30.51 2.69
CA VAL A 333 1.69 30.92 1.28
C VAL A 333 0.95 32.25 1.12
N ASP A 334 1.66 33.28 0.66
CA ASP A 334 1.07 34.57 0.28
C ASP A 334 0.95 34.67 -1.24
N ASP A 335 -0.15 34.14 -1.77
CA ASP A 335 -0.44 34.20 -3.22
C ASP A 335 -0.62 35.65 -3.73
N SER A 336 -0.68 36.67 -2.86
CA SER A 336 -0.74 38.08 -3.26
C SER A 336 0.63 38.72 -3.53
N ALA A 337 1.71 38.12 -3.02
CA ALA A 337 3.07 38.64 -3.15
C ALA A 337 3.65 38.51 -4.58
N GLY A 338 3.11 37.61 -5.41
CA GLY A 338 3.59 37.35 -6.78
C GLY A 338 4.90 36.56 -6.88
N GLU A 339 5.56 36.30 -5.75
CA GLU A 339 6.74 35.42 -5.63
C GLU A 339 6.50 34.39 -4.52
N ASP A 340 6.93 33.14 -4.73
CA ASP A 340 6.92 32.09 -3.72
C ASP A 340 8.38 31.66 -3.44
N PRO A 341 9.01 32.16 -2.36
CA PRO A 341 10.41 31.86 -2.07
C PRO A 341 10.63 30.39 -1.66
N VAL A 342 9.59 29.70 -1.17
CA VAL A 342 9.68 28.27 -0.81
C VAL A 342 9.68 27.43 -2.08
N ALA A 343 8.78 27.73 -3.04
CA ALA A 343 8.80 27.11 -4.36
C ALA A 343 10.14 27.28 -5.07
N ARG A 344 10.73 28.48 -4.99
CA ARG A 344 12.06 28.77 -5.56
C ARG A 344 13.17 27.96 -4.89
N ALA A 345 13.16 27.85 -3.56
CA ALA A 345 14.13 27.04 -2.82
C ALA A 345 13.99 25.54 -3.13
N ILE A 346 12.75 25.02 -3.26
CA ILE A 346 12.48 23.64 -3.68
C ILE A 346 13.03 23.40 -5.10
N ALA A 347 12.79 24.31 -6.04
CA ALA A 347 13.28 24.17 -7.40
C ALA A 347 14.82 24.20 -7.48
N ASP A 348 15.46 25.13 -6.76
CA ASP A 348 16.92 25.21 -6.65
C ASP A 348 17.51 23.93 -6.06
N PHE A 349 16.94 23.42 -4.96
CA PHE A 349 17.34 22.13 -4.38
C PHE A 349 17.17 20.98 -5.41
N SER A 350 16.05 20.94 -6.12
CA SER A 350 15.75 19.87 -7.08
C SER A 350 16.71 19.85 -8.27
N LEU A 351 17.21 21.01 -8.69
CA LEU A 351 18.07 21.17 -9.86
C LEU A 351 19.56 21.06 -9.51
N ASN A 352 19.96 21.52 -8.32
CA ASN A 352 21.35 21.78 -7.98
C ASN A 352 21.89 21.00 -6.76
N ASN A 353 21.08 20.21 -6.04
CA ASN A 353 21.60 19.39 -4.95
C ASN A 353 22.39 18.16 -5.47
N GLU A 354 23.68 18.12 -5.16
CA GLU A 354 24.55 16.95 -5.38
C GLU A 354 24.85 16.17 -4.08
N ASP A 355 24.44 16.67 -2.91
CA ASP A 355 24.69 15.99 -1.63
C ASP A 355 23.71 14.83 -1.41
N LYS A 356 24.25 13.60 -1.48
CA LYS A 356 23.52 12.36 -1.23
C LYS A 356 23.11 12.16 0.24
N LYS A 357 23.73 12.86 1.20
CA LYS A 357 23.33 12.80 2.61
C LYS A 357 22.13 13.68 2.92
N SER A 358 21.90 14.70 2.09
CA SER A 358 20.77 15.62 2.21
C SER A 358 19.57 15.14 1.38
N GLN A 359 18.39 15.20 1.97
CA GLN A 359 17.13 14.87 1.30
C GLN A 359 16.01 15.84 1.70
N LEU A 360 15.13 16.12 0.75
CA LEU A 360 14.00 17.02 0.93
C LEU A 360 12.69 16.33 0.52
N ASN A 361 11.66 16.56 1.33
CA ASN A 361 10.28 16.26 0.99
C ASN A 361 9.44 17.51 1.26
N ALA A 362 8.54 17.88 0.34
CA ALA A 362 7.73 19.08 0.48
C ALA A 362 6.27 18.84 0.08
N GLY A 363 5.34 19.19 0.95
CA GLY A 363 3.90 19.21 0.67
C GLY A 363 3.38 20.62 0.47
N PHE A 364 2.79 20.91 -0.70
CA PHE A 364 1.90 22.05 -0.86
C PHE A 364 0.47 21.62 -0.51
N THR A 365 -0.09 22.21 0.54
CA THR A 365 -1.36 21.79 1.12
C THR A 365 -2.38 22.91 1.09
N ILE A 366 -3.59 22.61 0.62
CA ILE A 366 -4.77 23.46 0.76
C ILE A 366 -5.74 22.76 1.70
N THR A 367 -5.98 23.36 2.87
CA THR A 367 -6.87 22.82 3.91
C THR A 367 -7.61 23.96 4.61
N GLY A 368 -8.90 23.80 4.89
CA GLY A 368 -9.73 24.88 5.42
C GLY A 368 -9.78 26.17 4.56
N GLY A 369 -9.46 26.06 3.27
CA GLY A 369 -9.32 27.19 2.34
C GLY A 369 -8.02 28.00 2.50
N GLN A 370 -7.03 27.49 3.23
CA GLN A 370 -5.72 28.11 3.40
C GLN A 370 -4.62 27.28 2.72
N SER A 371 -3.73 27.96 2.00
CA SER A 371 -2.55 27.39 1.35
C SER A 371 -1.33 27.45 2.29
N LEU A 372 -0.62 26.33 2.44
CA LEU A 372 0.62 26.25 3.21
C LEU A 372 1.65 25.33 2.54
N TRP A 373 2.92 25.53 2.89
CA TRP A 373 3.99 24.58 2.61
C TRP A 373 4.40 23.85 3.89
N GLN A 374 4.55 22.54 3.82
CA GLN A 374 5.26 21.71 4.79
C GLN A 374 6.54 21.23 4.12
N VAL A 375 7.71 21.56 4.66
CA VAL A 375 9.00 21.12 4.13
C VAL A 375 9.73 20.32 5.19
N ILE A 376 9.99 19.06 4.88
CA ILE A 376 10.80 18.15 5.70
C ILE A 376 12.22 18.13 5.13
N LEU A 377 13.18 18.46 5.98
CA LEU A 377 14.61 18.45 5.68
C LEU A 377 15.26 17.31 6.45
N PHE A 378 16.12 16.54 5.80
CA PHE A 378 16.89 15.46 6.41
C PHE A 378 18.35 15.53 5.98
N HIS A 379 19.28 15.32 6.92
CA HIS A 379 20.70 15.14 6.66
C HIS A 379 21.26 13.98 7.51
N ASP A 380 21.94 13.04 6.86
CA ASP A 380 22.77 12.02 7.53
C ASP A 380 24.09 12.65 8.02
N GLY A 381 23.99 13.33 9.16
CA GLY A 381 25.08 13.95 9.90
C GLY A 381 24.55 14.94 10.94
N PRO A 382 25.32 15.29 11.98
CA PRO A 382 24.83 16.10 13.09
C PRO A 382 24.72 17.61 12.79
N THR A 383 25.21 18.07 11.63
CA THR A 383 25.38 19.50 11.29
C THR A 383 24.48 19.91 10.13
N ILE A 384 23.98 21.14 10.16
CA ILE A 384 23.26 21.76 9.03
C ILE A 384 24.16 21.77 7.77
N PRO A 385 23.74 21.16 6.64
CA PRO A 385 24.41 21.31 5.35
C PRO A 385 24.05 22.65 4.68
N ASP A 386 24.97 23.22 3.91
CA ASP A 386 24.79 24.53 3.25
C ASP A 386 23.56 24.57 2.31
N VAL A 387 23.20 23.43 1.71
CA VAL A 387 22.05 23.29 0.80
C VAL A 387 20.70 23.60 1.46
N PHE A 388 20.61 23.57 2.80
CA PHE A 388 19.40 23.92 3.53
C PHE A 388 19.32 25.39 3.98
N GLN A 389 20.38 26.17 3.80
CA GLN A 389 20.38 27.60 4.16
C GLN A 389 19.26 28.43 3.50
N PRO A 390 18.87 28.22 2.22
CA PRO A 390 17.74 28.94 1.62
C PRO A 390 16.43 28.75 2.41
N PHE A 391 16.15 27.53 2.89
CA PHE A 391 14.93 27.21 3.65
C PHE A 391 14.94 27.86 5.04
N LEU A 392 16.09 27.84 5.72
CA LEU A 392 16.25 28.40 7.07
C LEU A 392 16.16 29.94 7.12
N GLN A 393 16.40 30.61 5.99
CA GLN A 393 16.33 32.07 5.87
C GLN A 393 14.93 32.60 5.53
N ILE A 394 14.01 31.74 5.06
CA ILE A 394 12.63 32.13 4.76
C ILE A 394 11.82 32.24 6.06
N PRO A 395 11.08 33.33 6.29
CA PRO A 395 10.17 33.45 7.44
C PRO A 395 9.14 32.31 7.47
N ASN A 396 9.15 31.50 8.52
CA ASN A 396 8.23 30.38 8.72
C ASN A 396 7.15 30.70 9.77
N ASN A 397 6.05 29.95 9.70
CA ASN A 397 4.98 29.97 10.69
C ASN A 397 5.36 29.13 11.93
N SER A 398 5.99 27.99 11.70
CA SER A 398 6.58 27.14 12.74
C SER A 398 7.70 26.27 12.18
N SER A 399 8.57 25.79 13.06
CA SER A 399 9.61 24.80 12.77
C SER A 399 9.79 23.88 13.97
N ASN A 400 10.11 22.63 13.70
CA ASN A 400 10.48 21.62 14.70
C ASN A 400 11.66 20.84 14.12
N LEU A 401 12.87 21.13 14.62
CA LEU A 401 14.15 20.66 14.07
C LEU A 401 15.00 20.07 15.20
N VAL A 402 15.80 19.05 14.87
CA VAL A 402 16.79 18.44 15.75
C VAL A 402 18.21 18.64 15.20
N GLU A 403 19.13 19.03 16.09
CA GLU A 403 20.56 19.15 15.81
C GLU A 403 21.32 17.99 16.48
N GLY A 404 21.75 17.01 15.68
CA GLY A 404 22.57 15.89 16.15
C GLY A 404 21.82 14.82 16.94
N GLY A 405 20.50 14.74 16.80
CA GLY A 405 19.64 13.76 17.46
C GLY A 405 19.67 12.37 16.80
N SER A 406 18.86 11.45 17.32
CA SER A 406 18.74 10.10 16.76
C SER A 406 17.80 10.05 15.55
N PHE A 407 17.83 8.95 14.79
CA PHE A 407 16.97 8.81 13.62
C PHE A 407 15.49 8.64 14.02
N THR A 408 15.22 7.92 15.11
CA THR A 408 13.84 7.81 15.64
C THR A 408 13.35 9.12 16.24
N GLU A 409 14.23 9.92 16.87
CA GLU A 409 13.90 11.27 17.33
C GLU A 409 13.46 12.15 16.16
N PHE A 410 14.23 12.18 15.07
CA PHE A 410 13.86 12.90 13.83
C PHE A 410 12.50 12.43 13.28
N LEU A 411 12.26 11.12 13.16
CA LEU A 411 10.99 10.58 12.66
C LEU A 411 9.80 10.99 13.55
N SER A 412 9.99 11.08 14.87
CA SER A 412 8.94 11.53 15.79
C SER A 412 8.48 12.97 15.55
N LEU A 413 9.36 13.83 15.00
CA LEU A 413 9.03 15.21 14.64
C LEU A 413 8.09 15.30 13.43
N LEU A 414 8.02 14.24 12.60
CA LEU A 414 7.26 14.21 11.35
C LEU A 414 5.81 13.75 11.53
N ASN A 415 5.42 13.34 12.74
CA ASN A 415 4.07 12.86 13.04
C ASN A 415 3.08 14.04 13.22
N VAL A 416 2.89 14.84 12.17
CA VAL A 416 2.16 16.11 12.19
C VAL A 416 0.68 15.96 11.79
N LEU A 417 0.36 14.90 11.04
CA LEU A 417 -1.01 14.46 10.81
C LEU A 417 -1.39 13.54 11.98
N GLY A 418 -2.35 13.94 12.80
CA GLY A 418 -2.74 13.17 13.99
C GLY A 418 -3.39 11.81 13.67
N ASP A 419 -3.65 11.02 14.71
CA ASP A 419 -4.10 9.60 14.70
C ASP A 419 -5.29 9.24 13.77
N THR A 420 -6.01 10.21 13.20
CA THR A 420 -7.15 9.99 12.30
C THR A 420 -7.13 10.96 11.13
N ILE A 421 -7.00 10.44 9.91
CA ILE A 421 -7.27 11.18 8.66
C ILE A 421 -8.70 10.93 8.17
N PRO A 422 -9.34 11.89 7.46
CA PRO A 422 -10.52 11.63 6.64
C PRO A 422 -10.22 10.57 5.57
N GLY A 423 -11.25 10.11 4.86
CA GLY A 423 -11.06 9.21 3.74
C GLY A 423 -10.25 9.88 2.62
N GLY A 424 -9.27 9.18 2.06
CA GLY A 424 -8.46 9.73 0.98
C GLY A 424 -7.93 8.70 0.00
N PHE A 425 -7.19 9.19 -0.98
CA PHE A 425 -6.27 8.39 -1.78
C PHE A 425 -5.35 9.33 -2.56
N TYR A 426 -4.14 8.85 -2.83
CA TYR A 426 -3.13 9.53 -3.63
C TYR A 426 -2.84 8.78 -4.93
N ASP A 427 -2.14 9.47 -5.83
CA ASP A 427 -1.62 8.94 -7.09
C ASP A 427 -0.11 9.27 -7.20
N VAL A 428 0.56 8.89 -8.29
CA VAL A 428 1.95 9.25 -8.54
C VAL A 428 2.18 9.74 -9.97
N VAL A 429 2.81 10.92 -10.06
CA VAL A 429 3.37 11.50 -11.29
C VAL A 429 4.89 11.44 -11.19
N PRO A 430 5.59 10.77 -12.13
CA PRO A 430 7.05 10.69 -12.14
C PRO A 430 7.66 11.99 -12.70
N ILE A 431 8.56 12.61 -11.94
CA ILE A 431 9.20 13.90 -12.24
C ILE A 431 10.72 13.74 -12.14
N VAL A 432 11.50 14.26 -13.10
CA VAL A 432 12.98 14.26 -13.00
C VAL A 432 13.44 15.38 -12.08
N HIS A 433 13.14 16.64 -12.41
CA HIS A 433 13.34 17.80 -11.53
C HIS A 433 12.06 18.64 -11.39
N TYR A 434 11.90 19.28 -10.23
CA TYR A 434 10.83 20.24 -9.99
C TYR A 434 11.28 21.65 -10.36
N THR A 435 10.65 22.26 -11.35
CA THR A 435 10.93 23.63 -11.78
C THR A 435 9.93 24.62 -11.15
N GLU A 436 10.27 25.91 -11.06
CA GLU A 436 9.30 26.94 -10.60
C GLU A 436 7.99 26.97 -11.43
N PRO A 437 8.00 26.84 -12.79
CA PRO A 437 6.77 26.78 -13.56
C PRO A 437 5.93 25.52 -13.32
N LEU A 438 6.55 24.34 -13.13
CA LEU A 438 5.84 23.12 -12.75
C LEU A 438 5.19 23.25 -11.36
N ILE A 439 5.92 23.82 -10.40
CA ILE A 439 5.39 24.09 -9.06
C ILE A 439 4.20 25.05 -9.12
N SER A 440 4.32 26.15 -9.88
CA SER A 440 3.22 27.10 -10.09
C SER A 440 1.99 26.44 -10.75
N ALA A 441 2.20 25.53 -11.70
CA ALA A 441 1.10 24.84 -12.38
C ALA A 441 0.33 23.91 -11.43
N PHE A 442 1.02 23.08 -10.64
CA PHE A 442 0.32 22.19 -9.70
C PHE A 442 -0.34 22.96 -8.56
N LYS A 443 0.25 24.06 -8.06
CA LYS A 443 -0.38 24.93 -7.07
C LYS A 443 -1.71 25.48 -7.58
N THR A 444 -1.71 25.96 -8.83
CA THR A 444 -2.89 26.49 -9.50
C THR A 444 -3.96 25.40 -9.65
N GLN A 445 -3.57 24.20 -10.12
CA GLN A 445 -4.53 23.10 -10.29
C GLN A 445 -5.07 22.56 -8.97
N ALA A 446 -4.26 22.47 -7.91
CA ALA A 446 -4.70 22.06 -6.58
C ALA A 446 -5.77 23.02 -6.02
N ASN A 447 -5.58 24.33 -6.22
CA ASN A 447 -6.57 25.33 -5.82
C ASN A 447 -7.86 25.25 -6.65
N LEU A 448 -7.76 24.98 -7.95
CA LEU A 448 -8.93 24.72 -8.79
C LEU A 448 -9.68 23.46 -8.34
N THR A 449 -8.97 22.36 -8.06
CA THR A 449 -9.56 21.12 -7.53
C THR A 449 -10.29 21.35 -6.20
N TYR A 450 -9.66 22.08 -5.26
CA TYR A 450 -10.28 22.39 -3.96
C TYR A 450 -11.52 23.28 -4.12
N THR A 451 -11.39 24.39 -4.86
CA THR A 451 -12.50 25.35 -5.01
C THR A 451 -13.67 24.80 -5.84
N GLN A 452 -13.40 23.96 -6.84
CA GLN A 452 -14.44 23.26 -7.61
C GLN A 452 -15.23 22.28 -6.73
N ALA A 453 -14.56 21.48 -5.90
CA ALA A 453 -15.24 20.56 -4.97
C ALA A 453 -16.14 21.29 -3.97
N ILE A 454 -15.70 22.44 -3.44
CA ILE A 454 -16.54 23.30 -2.60
C ILE A 454 -17.72 23.87 -3.39
N SER A 455 -17.51 24.33 -4.63
CA SER A 455 -18.58 24.83 -5.52
C SER A 455 -19.62 23.75 -5.88
N ASP A 456 -19.19 22.50 -6.00
CA ASP A 456 -20.04 21.33 -6.26
C ASP A 456 -20.70 20.78 -4.97
N ASN A 457 -20.51 21.46 -3.82
CA ASN A 457 -21.04 21.09 -2.51
C ASN A 457 -20.57 19.67 -2.07
N ARG A 458 -19.28 19.38 -2.25
CA ARG A 458 -18.62 18.15 -1.78
C ARG A 458 -17.83 18.40 -0.51
N SER A 459 -17.76 17.41 0.39
CA SER A 459 -17.04 17.52 1.67
C SER A 459 -15.55 17.25 1.49
N ILE A 460 -14.86 18.14 0.75
CA ILE A 460 -13.41 18.10 0.64
C ILE A 460 -12.77 18.67 1.91
N SER A 461 -11.81 17.94 2.46
CA SER A 461 -11.05 18.35 3.64
C SER A 461 -9.72 18.98 3.24
N THR A 462 -8.98 18.32 2.35
CA THR A 462 -7.62 18.75 1.95
C THR A 462 -7.31 18.35 0.51
N VAL A 463 -6.59 19.22 -0.21
CA VAL A 463 -5.80 18.85 -1.41
C VAL A 463 -4.33 19.05 -1.06
N LEU A 464 -3.52 18.02 -1.27
CA LEU A 464 -2.07 18.04 -1.05
C LEU A 464 -1.37 17.63 -2.35
N VAL A 465 -0.29 18.31 -2.70
CA VAL A 465 0.69 17.83 -3.68
C VAL A 465 2.01 17.68 -2.95
N ASN A 466 2.42 16.43 -2.76
CA ASN A 466 3.66 16.04 -2.08
C ASN A 466 4.77 15.80 -3.10
N LEU A 467 5.95 16.35 -2.85
CA LEU A 467 7.13 16.33 -3.72
C LEU A 467 8.22 15.57 -2.99
N GLU A 468 8.79 14.56 -3.64
CA GLU A 468 9.81 13.70 -3.03
C GLU A 468 11.11 13.86 -3.81
N LEU A 469 12.05 14.63 -3.28
CA LEU A 469 13.25 15.02 -4.01
C LEU A 469 14.38 14.05 -3.68
N PHE A 470 14.67 13.17 -4.63
CA PHE A 470 15.77 12.22 -4.60
C PHE A 470 16.84 12.60 -5.63
N HIS A 471 18.09 12.21 -5.37
CA HIS A 471 19.22 12.42 -6.28
C HIS A 471 20.15 11.21 -6.26
N GLY A 472 20.42 10.63 -7.44
CA GLY A 472 21.32 9.50 -7.59
C GLY A 472 20.78 8.21 -6.97
N MET A 473 19.45 8.08 -6.83
CA MET A 473 18.80 6.97 -6.11
C MET A 473 18.79 5.66 -6.92
N PHE A 474 18.84 5.73 -8.26
CA PHE A 474 18.92 4.54 -9.12
C PHE A 474 20.37 4.16 -9.47
N GLN A 475 21.37 4.80 -8.86
CA GLN A 475 22.79 4.42 -9.03
C GLN A 475 23.14 3.08 -8.37
N HIS A 476 22.24 2.55 -7.53
CA HIS A 476 22.42 1.30 -6.78
C HIS A 476 21.55 0.15 -7.33
N SER A 477 20.81 0.39 -8.42
CA SER A 477 19.77 -0.51 -8.93
C SER A 477 20.27 -1.92 -9.25
N VAL A 478 19.57 -2.91 -8.71
CA VAL A 478 19.77 -4.34 -9.03
C VAL A 478 18.67 -4.85 -9.97
N PRO A 479 18.81 -6.04 -10.59
CA PRO A 479 17.74 -6.63 -11.37
C PRO A 479 16.44 -6.83 -10.54
N SER A 480 15.37 -6.20 -11.00
CA SER A 480 14.10 -6.05 -10.26
C SER A 480 12.87 -6.03 -11.18
N ALA A 481 11.73 -6.48 -10.64
CA ALA A 481 10.42 -6.39 -11.27
C ALA A 481 10.00 -4.95 -11.58
N TYR A 482 10.20 -4.03 -10.61
CA TYR A 482 10.04 -2.59 -10.81
C TYR A 482 11.29 -2.04 -11.51
N PRO A 483 11.23 -1.62 -12.79
CA PRO A 483 12.39 -1.11 -13.51
C PRO A 483 12.69 0.32 -13.06
N HIS A 484 13.92 0.56 -12.64
CA HIS A 484 14.35 1.86 -12.13
C HIS A 484 15.81 2.09 -12.56
N SER A 485 15.99 2.61 -13.78
CA SER A 485 17.30 2.69 -14.43
C SER A 485 18.01 4.00 -14.12
N PRO A 486 19.31 4.01 -13.75
CA PRO A 486 20.09 5.25 -13.56
C PRO A 486 20.20 6.13 -14.81
N CYS A 487 19.84 5.61 -16.00
CA CYS A 487 19.73 6.41 -17.22
C CYS A 487 18.50 7.34 -17.24
N ARG A 488 17.52 7.12 -16.35
CA ARG A 488 16.34 7.97 -16.18
C ARG A 488 15.82 7.86 -14.75
N GLU A 489 16.39 8.67 -13.88
CA GLU A 489 15.89 8.85 -12.52
C GLU A 489 14.63 9.71 -12.56
N VAL A 490 13.51 9.18 -12.07
CA VAL A 490 12.26 9.91 -11.89
C VAL A 490 11.80 9.74 -10.45
N THR A 491 11.51 10.84 -9.80
CA THR A 491 11.09 10.93 -8.41
C THR A 491 9.55 11.00 -8.31
N PRO A 492 8.95 10.59 -7.17
CA PRO A 492 7.51 10.70 -6.96
C PRO A 492 7.04 12.15 -6.71
N CYS A 493 6.13 12.64 -7.55
CA CYS A 493 5.17 13.67 -7.17
C CYS A 493 3.84 13.00 -6.84
N ASN A 494 3.29 13.26 -5.65
CA ASN A 494 2.10 12.60 -5.11
C ASN A 494 0.99 13.60 -4.82
N PRO A 495 0.08 13.82 -5.78
CA PRO A 495 -1.22 14.42 -5.52
C PRO A 495 -2.05 13.52 -4.60
N TRP A 496 -2.70 14.10 -3.60
CA TRP A 496 -3.52 13.43 -2.59
C TRP A 496 -4.75 14.29 -2.28
N ILE A 497 -5.94 13.68 -2.27
CA ILE A 497 -7.17 14.32 -1.83
C ILE A 497 -7.70 13.61 -0.59
N LEU A 498 -8.06 14.39 0.44
CA LEU A 498 -8.76 13.94 1.65
C LEU A 498 -10.17 14.55 1.68
N PHE A 499 -11.16 13.75 2.04
CA PHE A 499 -12.58 14.10 2.03
C PHE A 499 -13.37 13.31 3.08
N ASP A 500 -14.45 13.89 3.59
CA ASP A 500 -15.17 13.33 4.75
C ASP A 500 -16.26 12.33 4.35
N ASP A 501 -16.92 12.54 3.21
CA ASP A 501 -18.00 11.67 2.73
C ASP A 501 -17.44 10.60 1.77
N THR A 502 -17.21 9.40 2.28
CA THR A 502 -16.71 8.26 1.49
C THR A 502 -17.61 7.87 0.30
N SER A 503 -18.86 8.35 0.22
CA SER A 503 -19.71 8.13 -0.95
C SER A 503 -19.30 8.95 -2.19
N ASP A 504 -18.49 10.01 -2.00
CA ASP A 504 -17.93 10.83 -3.08
C ASP A 504 -16.63 10.26 -3.69
N PHE A 505 -16.25 9.02 -3.33
CA PHE A 505 -15.04 8.35 -3.81
C PHE A 505 -14.85 8.44 -5.34
N GLU A 506 -15.87 8.15 -6.14
CA GLU A 506 -15.78 8.23 -7.61
C GLU A 506 -15.53 9.66 -8.12
N TYR A 507 -16.13 10.68 -7.48
CA TYR A 507 -15.93 12.08 -7.84
C TYR A 507 -14.49 12.52 -7.55
N PHE A 508 -13.99 12.25 -6.34
CA PHE A 508 -12.63 12.62 -5.97
C PHE A 508 -11.58 11.80 -6.71
N GLN A 509 -11.88 10.56 -7.12
CA GLN A 509 -10.97 9.77 -7.96
C GLN A 509 -10.84 10.36 -9.36
N GLY A 510 -11.93 10.90 -9.93
CA GLY A 510 -11.89 11.70 -11.16
C GLY A 510 -11.07 12.98 -10.97
N ALA A 511 -11.37 13.77 -9.94
CA ALA A 511 -10.68 15.03 -9.65
C ALA A 511 -9.17 14.86 -9.39
N LEU A 512 -8.77 13.74 -8.77
CA LEU A 512 -7.37 13.38 -8.59
C LEU A 512 -6.70 13.01 -9.93
N LYS A 513 -7.36 12.22 -10.77
CA LYS A 513 -6.85 11.85 -12.10
C LYS A 513 -6.64 13.09 -12.98
N ASP A 514 -7.55 14.06 -12.91
CA ASP A 514 -7.41 15.35 -13.60
C ASP A 514 -6.25 16.20 -13.04
N LEU A 515 -6.09 16.25 -11.71
CA LEU A 515 -4.95 16.91 -11.06
C LEU A 515 -3.61 16.27 -11.47
N SER A 516 -3.45 14.96 -11.32
CA SER A 516 -2.26 14.21 -11.77
C SER A 516 -1.97 14.43 -13.25
N LYS A 517 -3.01 14.46 -14.10
CA LYS A 517 -2.84 14.68 -15.54
C LYS A 517 -2.28 16.08 -15.84
N VAL A 518 -2.81 17.13 -15.24
CA VAL A 518 -2.31 18.50 -15.47
C VAL A 518 -0.84 18.63 -15.02
N ILE A 519 -0.47 17.98 -13.93
CA ILE A 519 0.92 17.95 -13.42
C ILE A 519 1.83 17.23 -14.42
N GLN A 520 1.43 16.03 -14.90
CA GLN A 520 2.25 15.29 -15.87
C GLN A 520 2.33 16.00 -17.22
N ASP A 521 1.22 16.54 -17.73
CA ASP A 521 1.20 17.28 -19.00
C ASP A 521 2.18 18.47 -18.94
N LYS A 522 2.20 19.21 -17.81
CA LYS A 522 3.16 20.31 -17.62
C LYS A 522 4.61 19.83 -17.49
N ALA A 523 4.84 18.76 -16.75
CA ALA A 523 6.18 18.19 -16.63
C ALA A 523 6.70 17.65 -17.99
N ILE A 524 5.83 17.10 -18.84
CA ILE A 524 6.15 16.71 -20.22
C ILE A 524 6.48 17.94 -21.08
N GLU A 525 5.75 19.05 -20.93
CA GLU A 525 6.03 20.33 -21.62
C GLU A 525 7.44 20.87 -21.29
N GLU A 526 7.87 20.73 -20.03
CA GLU A 526 9.20 21.17 -19.57
C GLU A 526 10.31 20.13 -19.78
N GLY A 527 9.97 18.89 -20.17
CA GLY A 527 10.92 17.78 -20.37
C GLY A 527 11.24 16.96 -19.10
N GLU A 528 10.64 17.34 -17.97
CA GLU A 528 10.81 16.72 -16.65
C GLU A 528 9.96 15.44 -16.47
N SER A 529 9.12 15.07 -17.42
CA SER A 529 8.37 13.81 -17.42
C SER A 529 8.14 13.30 -18.85
N LYS A 530 7.72 12.04 -18.98
CA LYS A 530 7.25 11.42 -20.22
C LYS A 530 5.94 10.68 -19.99
N ALA A 531 5.19 10.46 -21.06
CA ALA A 531 3.94 9.71 -21.02
C ALA A 531 4.14 8.25 -20.58
N ASP A 532 5.28 7.64 -20.93
CA ASP A 532 5.68 6.26 -20.66
C ASP A 532 6.55 6.09 -19.39
N ASP A 533 6.72 7.15 -18.59
CA ASP A 533 7.47 7.06 -17.34
C ASP A 533 6.77 6.18 -16.31
N LEU A 534 7.57 5.30 -15.71
CA LEU A 534 7.12 4.25 -14.82
C LEU A 534 6.61 4.82 -13.50
N ARG A 535 5.38 4.45 -13.17
CA ARG A 535 4.71 4.72 -11.90
C ARG A 535 5.24 3.79 -10.84
N TYR A 536 5.57 4.36 -9.70
CA TYR A 536 6.00 3.62 -8.53
C TYR A 536 4.85 2.75 -7.98
N PRO A 537 4.96 1.41 -7.97
CA PRO A 537 3.84 0.50 -7.71
C PRO A 537 3.15 0.66 -6.35
N ASN A 538 3.85 1.24 -5.37
CA ASN A 538 3.30 1.51 -4.04
C ASN A 538 2.40 2.75 -3.98
N TYR A 539 2.50 3.68 -4.94
CA TYR A 539 1.74 4.93 -4.96
C TYR A 539 0.78 5.08 -6.16
N ALA A 540 0.89 4.22 -7.18
CA ALA A 540 0.03 4.28 -8.36
C ALA A 540 -1.46 4.10 -8.00
N LEU A 541 -2.32 4.97 -8.52
CA LEU A 541 -3.76 4.91 -8.30
C LEU A 541 -4.42 3.76 -9.09
N GLU A 542 -5.48 3.18 -8.53
CA GLU A 542 -6.27 2.11 -9.15
C GLU A 542 -6.63 2.41 -10.63
N GLY A 543 -6.40 1.40 -11.47
CA GLY A 543 -6.58 1.46 -12.92
C GLY A 543 -5.32 1.84 -13.71
N THR A 544 -4.19 2.10 -13.03
CA THR A 544 -2.89 2.28 -13.69
C THR A 544 -2.51 1.04 -14.52
N PRO A 545 -2.22 1.18 -15.83
CA PRO A 545 -1.75 0.07 -16.68
C PRO A 545 -0.47 -0.58 -16.15
N LEU A 546 -0.38 -1.91 -16.26
CA LEU A 546 0.79 -2.68 -15.80
C LEU A 546 2.06 -2.31 -16.57
N GLU A 547 1.91 -1.93 -17.84
CA GLU A 547 2.96 -1.45 -18.72
C GLU A 547 3.60 -0.17 -18.17
N LEU A 548 2.81 0.69 -17.50
CA LEU A 548 3.31 1.90 -16.82
C LEU A 548 3.86 1.62 -15.42
N MET A 549 3.93 0.38 -14.94
CA MET A 549 4.61 0.04 -13.68
C MET A 549 5.82 -0.87 -13.89
N TYR A 550 5.71 -1.80 -14.83
CA TYR A 550 6.68 -2.87 -15.05
C TYR A 550 7.40 -2.78 -16.39
N GLY A 551 6.92 -1.97 -17.35
CA GLY A 551 7.57 -1.79 -18.66
C GLY A 551 8.00 -3.10 -19.32
N GLU A 552 9.29 -3.18 -19.68
CA GLU A 552 9.90 -4.37 -20.30
C GLU A 552 9.97 -5.60 -19.37
N SER A 553 9.85 -5.44 -18.05
CA SER A 553 9.80 -6.57 -17.08
C SER A 553 8.49 -7.35 -17.15
N LEU A 554 7.39 -6.76 -17.64
CA LEU A 554 6.04 -7.35 -17.57
C LEU A 554 5.92 -8.77 -18.16
N PRO A 555 6.49 -9.10 -19.34
CA PRO A 555 6.43 -10.46 -19.87
C PRO A 555 7.13 -11.48 -18.95
N ARG A 556 8.32 -11.14 -18.45
CA ARG A 556 9.08 -12.00 -17.52
C ARG A 556 8.32 -12.22 -16.21
N LEU A 557 7.66 -11.19 -15.68
CA LEU A 557 6.85 -11.32 -14.47
C LEU A 557 5.66 -12.28 -14.67
N ARG A 558 5.02 -12.28 -15.84
CA ARG A 558 3.98 -13.25 -16.19
C ARG A 558 4.50 -14.68 -16.27
N GLU A 559 5.69 -14.88 -16.85
CA GLU A 559 6.36 -16.19 -16.89
C GLU A 559 6.69 -16.70 -15.48
N ILE A 560 7.26 -15.84 -14.62
CA ILE A 560 7.56 -16.17 -13.22
C ILE A 560 6.29 -16.55 -12.46
N ARG A 561 5.21 -15.75 -12.59
CA ARG A 561 3.91 -16.05 -11.97
C ARG A 561 3.40 -17.42 -12.43
N ALA A 562 3.39 -17.69 -13.74
CA ALA A 562 2.91 -18.95 -14.27
C ALA A 562 3.73 -20.17 -13.78
N ALA A 563 5.02 -19.98 -13.50
CA ALA A 563 5.89 -21.02 -12.96
C ALA A 563 5.67 -21.30 -11.46
N VAL A 564 5.42 -20.27 -10.63
CA VAL A 564 5.24 -20.41 -9.17
C VAL A 564 3.78 -20.59 -8.73
N ASP A 565 2.83 -20.12 -9.54
CA ASP A 565 1.39 -20.12 -9.25
C ASP A 565 0.54 -20.72 -10.42
N PRO A 566 0.77 -21.99 -10.81
CA PRO A 566 0.06 -22.61 -11.93
C PRO A 566 -1.45 -22.79 -11.67
N GLU A 567 -1.86 -22.86 -10.41
CA GLU A 567 -3.27 -22.94 -9.96
C GLU A 567 -3.90 -21.56 -9.73
N ASN A 568 -3.17 -20.47 -10.04
CA ASN A 568 -3.62 -19.08 -9.92
C ASN A 568 -4.22 -18.75 -8.55
N VAL A 569 -3.62 -19.22 -7.46
CA VAL A 569 -4.04 -18.97 -6.09
C VAL A 569 -3.78 -17.51 -5.71
N MET A 570 -2.66 -16.90 -6.13
CA MET A 570 -2.41 -15.46 -5.92
C MET A 570 -3.28 -14.58 -6.83
N GLY A 571 -3.96 -15.17 -7.82
CA GLY A 571 -5.06 -14.52 -8.54
C GLY A 571 -6.34 -14.36 -7.72
N LEU A 572 -6.49 -15.03 -6.58
CA LEU A 572 -7.60 -14.84 -5.64
C LEU A 572 -7.39 -13.65 -4.69
N THR A 573 -6.16 -13.14 -4.60
CA THR A 573 -5.90 -11.86 -3.91
C THR A 573 -5.96 -10.69 -4.88
N GLY A 574 -6.22 -9.48 -4.37
CA GLY A 574 -6.18 -8.25 -5.18
C GLY A 574 -4.76 -7.69 -5.32
N GLY A 575 -4.62 -6.39 -5.53
CA GLY A 575 -3.37 -5.78 -5.98
C GLY A 575 -3.16 -5.93 -7.50
N TRP A 576 -1.99 -5.49 -7.98
CA TRP A 576 -1.67 -5.50 -9.42
C TRP A 576 -1.56 -6.92 -9.98
N LYS A 577 -2.57 -7.39 -10.73
CA LYS A 577 -2.62 -8.76 -11.28
C LYS A 577 -1.79 -8.88 -12.57
N LEU A 578 -0.86 -9.85 -12.61
CA LEU A 578 -0.04 -10.17 -13.78
C LEU A 578 -0.77 -11.00 -14.86
#